data_AF-A0A061E7P5-F1
#
_entry.id   AF-A0A061E7P5-F1
#
_cell.length_a   1.000
_cell.length_b   1.000
_cell.length_c   1.000
_cell.angle_alpha   90.00
_cell.angle_beta   90.00
_cell.angle_gamma   90.00
#
_symmetry.space_group_name_H-M   'P 1'
#
loop_
_entity.id
_entity.type
_entity.pdbx_description
1 polymer ?
#
loop_
_entity_poly.entity_id
_entity_poly.type
_entity_poly.pdbx_seq_one_letter_code
_entity_poly.pdbx_strand_id
1 'polypeptide(L)'
;MRNMEIDYTQIMSKEKLEFLDILKEALTIPHKHINFIIFSLLTSFPYFGLSVFFEIVLQQTLLKTFKFFTPVPSDSFYYDWESSVALHDDWHRSGGNLSGEWIKLCLLYLAPYHLLGLLNIVMTVNAASMIYAGEKPISLRDMLVQKTRLKGPFITSIYVLLLSTCILLGLVGVVTNCYILSKEWSAGWNMALVISVLEETYGIEAFELATYFSRGSTRRGLLLMLVFVAWEIVFRLPCLFGRWSERLGAIVFTSVFTGLICVGNLMKWVVCVVYFFDCKKRILEKKVDEEVGSDGKVVNV
;
A
#
# COMPACT_ATOMS: atom_id res chain seq x y z
N MET A 1 -17.33 0.55 29.15
CA MET A 1 -18.11 -0.63 28.72
C MET A 1 -19.29 -0.26 27.83
N ARG A 2 -20.19 0.65 28.22
CA ARG A 2 -21.38 1.02 27.40
C ARG A 2 -21.10 1.65 26.02
N ASN A 3 -20.02 2.42 25.85
CA ASN A 3 -19.64 2.99 24.55
C ASN A 3 -19.09 1.96 23.56
N MET A 4 -18.54 0.84 24.05
CA MET A 4 -18.01 -0.22 23.19
C MET A 4 -19.16 -1.04 22.58
N GLU A 5 -20.21 -1.28 23.38
CA GLU A 5 -21.39 -2.08 23.02
C GLU A 5 -22.26 -1.42 21.92
N ILE A 6 -22.35 -0.08 21.93
CA ILE A 6 -23.07 0.70 20.91
C ILE A 6 -22.36 0.60 19.55
N ASP A 7 -21.03 0.64 19.55
CA ASP A 7 -20.17 0.53 18.36
C ASP A 7 -20.32 -0.85 17.68
N TYR A 8 -20.36 -1.92 18.50
CA TYR A 8 -20.59 -3.29 18.02
C TYR A 8 -21.98 -3.48 17.42
N THR A 9 -23.02 -2.92 18.05
CA THR A 9 -24.41 -3.06 17.58
C THR A 9 -24.61 -2.40 16.20
N GLN A 10 -23.97 -1.25 15.97
CA GLN A 10 -24.02 -0.55 14.68
C GLN A 10 -23.29 -1.33 13.58
N ILE A 11 -22.12 -1.90 13.88
CA ILE A 11 -21.37 -2.76 12.95
C ILE A 11 -22.17 -4.03 12.61
N MET A 12 -22.86 -4.64 13.58
CA MET A 12 -23.68 -5.85 13.39
C MET A 12 -24.97 -5.64 12.56
N SER A 13 -25.41 -4.41 12.30
CA SER A 13 -26.62 -4.14 11.51
C SER A 13 -26.46 -4.08 9.97
N LYS A 14 -25.24 -3.92 9.44
CA LYS A 14 -24.98 -3.83 7.97
C LYS A 14 -25.16 -5.16 7.20
N GLU A 15 -25.70 -5.17 5.99
CA GLU A 15 -25.79 -6.41 5.19
C GLU A 15 -24.40 -6.99 4.81
N LYS A 16 -24.36 -8.30 4.52
CA LYS A 16 -23.15 -8.99 4.06
C LYS A 16 -22.73 -8.43 2.70
N LEU A 17 -21.58 -7.76 2.65
CA LEU A 17 -21.10 -7.08 1.44
C LEU A 17 -20.50 -8.08 0.45
N GLU A 18 -20.80 -7.99 -0.85
CA GLU A 18 -19.98 -8.61 -1.89
C GLU A 18 -18.72 -7.79 -2.17
N PHE A 19 -17.82 -8.27 -3.04
CA PHE A 19 -16.56 -7.57 -3.31
C PHE A 19 -16.78 -6.14 -3.85
N LEU A 20 -17.79 -5.94 -4.70
CA LEU A 20 -18.15 -4.62 -5.22
C LEU A 20 -18.78 -3.75 -4.15
N ASP A 21 -19.54 -4.34 -3.23
CA ASP A 21 -20.17 -3.58 -2.16
C ASP A 21 -19.12 -3.06 -1.17
N ILE A 22 -18.06 -3.83 -0.91
CA ILE A 22 -16.92 -3.35 -0.10
C ILE A 22 -16.26 -2.14 -0.77
N LEU A 23 -16.03 -2.19 -2.08
CA LEU A 23 -15.44 -1.06 -2.82
C LEU A 23 -16.38 0.16 -2.82
N LYS A 24 -17.68 -0.07 -3.03
CA LYS A 24 -18.71 0.98 -3.02
C LYS A 24 -18.80 1.64 -1.64
N GLU A 25 -18.82 0.86 -0.58
CA GLU A 25 -18.86 1.34 0.79
C GLU A 25 -17.59 2.14 1.12
N ALA A 26 -16.42 1.65 0.72
CA ALA A 26 -15.15 2.38 0.87
C ALA A 26 -15.14 3.73 0.13
N LEU A 27 -15.74 3.81 -1.07
CA LEU A 27 -15.88 5.06 -1.82
C LEU A 27 -16.85 6.04 -1.17
N THR A 28 -17.81 5.57 -0.37
CA THR A 28 -18.74 6.46 0.32
C THR A 28 -18.06 7.29 1.42
N ILE A 29 -16.96 6.80 2.02
CA ILE A 29 -16.21 7.50 3.07
C ILE A 29 -15.70 8.86 2.58
N PRO A 30 -14.83 8.96 1.55
CA PRO A 30 -14.38 10.27 1.06
C PRO A 30 -15.53 11.09 0.46
N HIS A 31 -16.50 10.45 -0.20
CA HIS A 31 -17.62 11.16 -0.83
C HIS A 31 -18.53 11.87 0.20
N LYS A 32 -18.78 11.26 1.36
CA LYS A 32 -19.68 11.82 2.39
C LYS A 32 -18.96 12.69 3.42
N HIS A 33 -17.63 12.58 3.53
CA HIS A 33 -16.85 13.24 4.58
C HIS A 33 -15.72 14.09 4.01
N ILE A 34 -16.00 15.37 3.72
CA ILE A 34 -14.98 16.32 3.19
C ILE A 34 -13.78 16.49 4.12
N ASN A 35 -13.99 16.41 5.45
CA ASN A 35 -12.92 16.42 6.43
C ASN A 35 -11.93 15.27 6.22
N PHE A 36 -12.42 14.09 5.83
CA PHE A 36 -11.55 12.96 5.50
C PHE A 36 -10.66 13.31 4.31
N ILE A 37 -11.20 13.89 3.24
CA ILE A 37 -10.42 14.29 2.06
C ILE A 37 -9.33 15.31 2.45
N ILE A 38 -9.70 16.37 3.17
CA ILE A 38 -8.74 17.41 3.57
C ILE A 38 -7.64 16.81 4.46
N PHE A 39 -8.02 16.01 5.45
CA PHE A 39 -7.06 15.33 6.33
C PHE A 39 -6.13 14.41 5.55
N SER A 40 -6.68 13.58 4.67
CA SER A 40 -5.95 12.66 3.80
C SER A 40 -4.95 13.39 2.89
N LEU A 41 -5.33 14.52 2.30
CA LEU A 41 -4.43 15.34 1.49
C LEU A 41 -3.28 15.90 2.32
N LEU A 42 -3.57 16.42 3.51
CA LEU A 42 -2.56 16.99 4.41
C LEU A 42 -1.55 15.94 4.89
N THR A 43 -2.03 14.77 5.29
CA THR A 43 -1.17 13.68 5.80
C THR A 43 -0.41 12.96 4.69
N SER A 44 -0.97 12.87 3.48
CA SER A 44 -0.30 12.27 2.32
C SER A 44 0.71 13.19 1.66
N PHE A 45 0.66 14.51 1.87
CA PHE A 45 1.51 15.47 1.17
C PHE A 45 3.03 15.21 1.32
N PRO A 46 3.57 14.94 2.54
CA PRO A 46 5.00 14.63 2.70
C PRO A 46 5.41 13.35 1.98
N TYR A 47 4.55 12.32 2.05
CA TYR A 47 4.78 11.05 1.36
C TYR A 47 4.76 11.25 -0.15
N PHE A 48 3.78 11.99 -0.69
CA PHE A 48 3.67 12.32 -2.11
C PHE A 48 4.93 13.03 -2.63
N GLY A 49 5.39 14.07 -1.94
CA GLY A 49 6.59 14.79 -2.35
C GLY A 49 7.83 13.89 -2.40
N LEU A 50 8.00 13.03 -1.39
CA LEU A 50 9.08 12.05 -1.39
C LEU A 50 8.92 10.98 -2.48
N SER A 51 7.69 10.55 -2.77
CA SER A 51 7.41 9.61 -3.86
C SER A 51 7.77 10.17 -5.22
N VAL A 52 7.44 11.44 -5.50
CA VAL A 52 7.82 12.09 -6.76
C VAL A 52 9.35 12.17 -6.87
N PHE A 53 10.01 12.60 -5.80
CA PHE A 53 11.47 12.66 -5.76
C PHE A 53 12.10 11.26 -5.98
N PHE A 54 11.59 10.25 -5.29
CA PHE A 54 12.04 8.86 -5.44
C PHE A 54 11.89 8.35 -6.87
N GLU A 55 10.73 8.55 -7.50
CA GLU A 55 10.49 8.10 -8.88
C GLU A 55 11.41 8.80 -9.88
N ILE A 56 11.69 10.10 -9.71
CA ILE A 56 12.66 10.83 -10.55
C ILE A 56 14.07 10.22 -10.41
N VAL A 57 14.53 9.98 -9.18
CA VAL A 57 15.86 9.39 -8.94
C VAL A 57 15.90 7.96 -9.50
N LEU A 58 14.86 7.16 -9.31
CA LEU A 58 14.74 5.80 -9.85
C LEU A 58 14.85 5.81 -11.39
N GLN A 59 14.07 6.66 -12.07
CA GLN A 59 14.10 6.79 -13.54
C GLN A 59 15.50 7.16 -14.04
N GLN A 60 16.18 8.11 -13.39
CA GLN A 60 17.53 8.53 -13.76
C GLN A 60 18.56 7.41 -13.59
N THR A 61 18.51 6.72 -12.45
CA THR A 61 19.41 5.59 -12.16
C THR A 61 19.18 4.43 -13.13
N LEU A 62 17.92 4.11 -13.46
CA LEU A 62 17.57 3.11 -14.46
C LEU A 62 18.11 3.49 -15.84
N LEU A 63 17.89 4.72 -16.30
CA LEU A 63 18.38 5.18 -17.60
C LEU A 63 19.91 5.10 -17.72
N LYS A 64 20.64 5.50 -16.66
CA LYS A 64 22.10 5.35 -16.62
C LYS A 64 22.53 3.89 -16.67
N THR A 65 21.84 3.03 -15.93
CA THR A 65 22.10 1.58 -15.92
C THR A 65 21.85 0.97 -17.29
N PHE A 66 20.74 1.31 -17.95
CA PHE A 66 20.43 0.83 -19.31
C PHE A 66 21.51 1.27 -20.31
N LYS A 67 21.91 2.54 -20.29
CA LYS A 67 23.01 3.04 -21.15
C LYS A 67 24.32 2.28 -20.93
N PHE A 68 24.62 1.89 -19.70
CA PHE A 68 25.80 1.10 -19.37
C PHE A 68 25.77 -0.30 -20.00
N PHE A 69 24.58 -0.93 -20.08
CA PHE A 69 24.42 -2.27 -20.63
C PHE A 69 24.11 -2.32 -22.13
N THR A 70 23.69 -1.22 -22.76
CA THR A 70 23.47 -1.17 -24.21
C THR A 70 24.78 -0.88 -24.95
N PRO A 71 25.34 -1.80 -25.75
CA PRO A 71 26.50 -1.51 -26.58
C PRO A 71 26.16 -0.45 -27.64
N VAL A 72 27.09 0.49 -27.87
CA VAL A 72 26.98 1.46 -28.96
C VAL A 72 27.02 0.70 -30.30
N PRO A 73 26.03 0.89 -31.21
CA PRO A 73 26.06 0.26 -32.52
C PRO A 73 27.32 0.69 -33.31
N SER A 74 28.05 -0.28 -33.83
CA SER A 74 29.33 -0.11 -34.54
C SER A 74 29.26 0.75 -35.81
N ASP A 75 28.07 1.01 -36.34
CA ASP A 75 27.90 1.59 -37.69
C ASP A 75 27.85 3.14 -37.70
N SER A 76 27.96 3.82 -36.55
CA SER A 76 27.94 5.30 -36.48
C SER A 76 29.32 5.96 -36.37
N PHE A 77 30.41 5.18 -36.40
CA PHE A 77 31.77 5.64 -36.09
C PHE A 77 32.35 6.71 -37.04
N TYR A 78 31.68 7.04 -38.15
CA TYR A 78 32.22 7.97 -39.15
C TYR A 78 31.70 9.41 -39.07
N TYR A 79 30.68 9.72 -38.28
CA TYR A 79 30.09 11.08 -38.28
C TYR A 79 30.02 11.80 -36.93
N ASP A 80 30.50 11.22 -35.83
CA ASP A 80 30.29 11.85 -34.52
C ASP A 80 31.43 11.61 -33.50
N TRP A 81 32.66 11.98 -33.89
CA TRP A 81 33.84 11.95 -33.02
C TRP A 81 33.66 12.83 -31.76
N GLU A 82 33.02 14.00 -31.86
CA GLU A 82 32.83 14.89 -30.70
C GLU A 82 31.80 14.35 -29.69
N SER A 83 30.68 13.78 -30.15
CA SER A 83 29.70 13.15 -29.25
C SER A 83 30.22 11.84 -28.66
N SER A 84 31.03 11.09 -29.40
CA SER A 84 31.67 9.87 -28.89
C SER A 84 32.75 10.16 -27.85
N VAL A 85 33.51 11.26 -27.96
CA VAL A 85 34.44 11.74 -26.92
C VAL A 85 33.67 12.25 -25.69
N ALA A 86 32.59 13.01 -25.87
CA ALA A 86 31.73 13.47 -24.76
C ALA A 86 31.04 12.30 -24.03
N LEU A 87 30.58 11.28 -24.77
CA LEU A 87 30.03 10.04 -24.21
C LEU A 87 31.10 9.19 -23.54
N HIS A 88 32.33 9.17 -24.04
CA HIS A 88 33.45 8.41 -23.45
C HIS A 88 33.95 9.03 -22.14
N ASP A 89 34.02 10.36 -22.06
CA ASP A 89 34.32 11.08 -20.80
C ASP A 89 33.19 10.90 -19.77
N ASP A 90 31.92 10.93 -20.19
CA ASP A 90 30.77 10.65 -19.32
C ASP A 90 30.75 9.16 -18.90
N TRP A 91 31.21 8.24 -19.75
CA TRP A 91 31.32 6.79 -19.47
C TRP A 91 32.38 6.49 -18.39
N HIS A 92 33.58 7.08 -18.49
CA HIS A 92 34.63 6.93 -17.47
C HIS A 92 34.26 7.61 -16.14
N ARG A 93 33.51 8.72 -16.18
CA ARG A 93 33.05 9.44 -14.99
C ARG A 93 31.81 8.80 -14.33
N SER A 94 30.95 8.14 -15.11
CA SER A 94 29.69 7.52 -14.65
C SER A 94 29.86 6.06 -14.22
N GLY A 95 30.80 5.30 -14.80
CA GLY A 95 31.05 3.90 -14.45
C GLY A 95 31.52 3.69 -13.00
N GLY A 96 32.25 4.66 -12.43
CA GLY A 96 32.76 4.59 -11.06
C GLY A 96 31.73 4.81 -9.95
N ASN A 97 30.56 5.38 -10.25
CA ASN A 97 29.58 5.81 -9.24
C ASN A 97 28.22 5.08 -9.31
N LEU A 98 28.02 4.15 -10.24
CA LEU A 98 26.74 3.45 -10.43
C LEU A 98 26.29 2.72 -9.16
N SER A 99 27.20 1.99 -8.52
CA SER A 99 26.92 1.29 -7.25
C SER A 99 26.50 2.27 -6.14
N GLY A 100 27.14 3.44 -6.06
CA GLY A 100 26.80 4.49 -5.11
C GLY A 100 25.41 5.08 -5.33
N GLU A 101 24.97 5.23 -6.58
CA GLU A 101 23.61 5.71 -6.91
C GLU A 101 22.54 4.69 -6.51
N TRP A 102 22.76 3.40 -6.77
CA TRP A 102 21.88 2.33 -6.30
C TRP A 102 21.84 2.24 -4.77
N ILE A 103 22.99 2.39 -4.09
CA ILE A 103 23.04 2.42 -2.62
C ILE A 103 22.23 3.59 -2.07
N LYS A 104 22.37 4.80 -2.63
CA LYS A 104 21.59 5.98 -2.24
C LYS A 104 20.09 5.75 -2.44
N LEU A 105 19.69 5.16 -3.57
CA LEU A 105 18.31 4.85 -3.87
C LEU A 105 17.74 3.81 -2.88
N CYS A 106 18.51 2.77 -2.55
CA CYS A 106 18.13 1.79 -1.54
C CYS A 106 17.97 2.42 -0.16
N LEU A 107 18.87 3.31 0.26
CA LEU A 107 18.77 4.02 1.54
C LEU A 107 17.56 4.96 1.58
N LEU A 108 17.29 5.67 0.48
CA LEU A 108 16.12 6.55 0.31
C LEU A 108 14.82 5.75 0.40
N TYR A 109 14.78 4.56 -0.20
CA TYR A 109 13.64 3.65 -0.10
C TYR A 109 13.47 3.11 1.32
N LEU A 110 14.56 2.59 1.91
CA LEU A 110 14.52 1.84 3.17
C LEU A 110 14.10 2.69 4.38
N ALA A 111 14.61 3.92 4.46
CA ALA A 111 14.41 4.78 5.63
C ALA A 111 13.26 5.79 5.43
N PRO A 112 13.45 6.92 4.71
CA PRO A 112 12.44 7.97 4.70
C PRO A 112 11.17 7.58 3.93
N TYR A 113 11.28 6.82 2.83
CA TYR A 113 10.12 6.43 2.03
C TYR A 113 9.22 5.46 2.78
N HIS A 114 9.79 4.40 3.37
CA HIS A 114 9.01 3.47 4.19
C HIS A 114 8.43 4.13 5.44
N LEU A 115 9.18 4.99 6.13
CA LEU A 115 8.69 5.65 7.33
C LEU A 115 7.51 6.58 7.05
N LEU A 116 7.62 7.43 6.01
CA LEU A 116 6.51 8.30 5.61
C LEU A 116 5.33 7.50 5.06
N GLY A 117 5.59 6.42 4.32
CA GLY A 117 4.57 5.49 3.88
C GLY A 117 3.80 4.90 5.07
N LEU A 118 4.50 4.40 6.09
CA LEU A 118 3.89 3.86 7.30
C LEU A 118 3.05 4.92 8.04
N LEU A 119 3.57 6.13 8.22
CA LEU A 119 2.83 7.22 8.84
C LEU A 119 1.53 7.49 8.06
N ASN A 120 1.59 7.54 6.74
CA ASN A 120 0.41 7.73 5.91
C ASN A 120 -0.62 6.60 6.06
N ILE A 121 -0.15 5.35 6.16
CA ILE A 121 -1.01 4.17 6.42
C ILE A 121 -1.73 4.33 7.75
N VAL A 122 -0.99 4.59 8.84
CA VAL A 122 -1.55 4.72 10.19
C VAL A 122 -2.61 5.81 10.22
N MET A 123 -2.32 6.98 9.65
CA MET A 123 -3.24 8.11 9.62
C MET A 123 -4.50 7.78 8.81
N THR A 124 -4.35 7.16 7.63
CA THR A 124 -5.48 6.79 6.77
C THR A 124 -6.37 5.72 7.40
N VAL A 125 -5.76 4.68 7.96
CA VAL A 125 -6.49 3.56 8.59
C VAL A 125 -7.27 4.03 9.81
N ASN A 126 -6.64 4.82 10.69
CA ASN A 126 -7.32 5.40 11.86
C ASN A 126 -8.48 6.32 11.46
N ALA A 127 -8.24 7.22 10.50
CA ALA A 127 -9.26 8.12 9.99
C ALA A 127 -10.46 7.36 9.39
N ALA A 128 -10.19 6.36 8.56
CA ALA A 128 -11.22 5.56 7.91
C ALA A 128 -11.99 4.70 8.93
N SER A 129 -11.32 4.16 9.95
CA SER A 129 -11.97 3.32 10.96
C SER A 129 -12.94 4.12 11.82
N MET A 130 -12.56 5.33 12.25
CA MET A 130 -13.45 6.18 13.05
C MET A 130 -14.74 6.51 12.28
N ILE A 131 -14.61 6.86 10.99
CA ILE A 131 -15.77 7.17 10.13
C ILE A 131 -16.64 5.92 9.92
N TYR A 132 -16.01 4.77 9.67
CA TYR A 132 -16.72 3.54 9.37
C TYR A 132 -17.46 2.96 10.58
N ALA A 133 -16.85 3.05 11.77
CA ALA A 133 -17.45 2.63 13.04
C ALA A 133 -18.66 3.50 13.45
N GLY A 134 -18.77 4.72 12.89
CA GLY A 134 -19.91 5.60 13.12
C GLY A 134 -19.73 6.53 14.31
N GLU A 135 -18.48 6.82 14.69
CA GLU A 135 -18.21 7.90 15.64
C GLU A 135 -18.78 9.23 15.08
N LYS A 136 -19.47 10.01 15.93
CA LYS A 136 -20.10 11.32 15.64
C LYS A 136 -19.26 12.19 14.71
N PRO A 137 -19.86 13.13 13.92
CA PRO A 137 -19.16 13.87 12.85
C PRO A 137 -17.77 14.32 13.28
N ILE A 138 -16.78 13.59 12.78
CA ILE A 138 -15.41 13.69 13.25
C ILE A 138 -14.84 14.99 12.71
N SER A 139 -14.45 15.90 13.61
CA SER A 139 -13.78 17.12 13.21
C SER A 139 -12.34 16.79 12.79
N LEU A 140 -11.74 17.60 11.93
CA LEU A 140 -10.32 17.47 11.57
C LEU A 140 -9.39 17.42 12.80
N ARG A 141 -9.78 18.13 13.87
CA ARG A 141 -9.07 18.15 15.14
C ARG A 141 -9.08 16.79 15.81
N ASP A 142 -10.23 16.11 15.82
CA ASP A 142 -10.36 14.80 16.46
C ASP A 142 -9.46 13.75 15.78
N MET A 143 -9.33 13.83 14.44
CA MET A 143 -8.44 12.97 13.65
C MET A 143 -6.95 13.24 13.92
N LEU A 144 -6.58 14.51 14.18
CA LEU A 144 -5.19 14.92 14.46
C LEU A 144 -4.77 14.67 15.92
N VAL A 145 -5.69 14.86 16.86
CA VAL A 145 -5.45 14.71 18.30
C VAL A 145 -5.54 13.23 18.72
N GLN A 146 -6.06 12.36 17.86
CA GLN A 146 -6.11 10.93 18.11
C GLN A 146 -4.72 10.40 18.47
N LYS A 147 -4.66 9.65 19.57
CA LYS A 147 -3.42 9.04 20.05
C LYS A 147 -2.98 7.95 19.07
N THR A 148 -2.15 8.32 18.09
CA THR A 148 -1.60 7.38 17.11
C THR A 148 -0.56 6.49 17.77
N ARG A 149 -0.80 5.18 17.79
CA ARG A 149 0.12 4.20 18.36
C ARG A 149 0.98 3.62 17.25
N LEU A 150 2.20 4.13 17.11
CA LEU A 150 3.07 3.75 15.99
C LEU A 150 3.87 2.46 16.22
N LYS A 151 4.05 2.03 17.49
CA LYS A 151 4.91 0.89 17.83
C LYS A 151 4.49 -0.41 17.12
N GLY A 152 3.21 -0.76 17.21
CA GLY A 152 2.68 -1.98 16.59
C GLY A 152 2.84 -1.97 15.07
N PRO A 153 2.26 -0.97 14.37
CA PRO A 153 2.38 -0.83 12.92
C PRO A 153 3.83 -0.80 12.44
N PHE A 154 4.73 -0.15 13.20
CA PHE A 154 6.16 -0.11 12.89
C PHE A 154 6.79 -1.50 12.90
N ILE A 155 6.57 -2.29 13.97
CA ILE A 155 7.07 -3.67 14.04
C ILE A 155 6.50 -4.50 12.88
N THR A 156 5.19 -4.48 12.67
CA THR A 156 4.54 -5.23 11.59
C THR A 156 5.07 -4.82 10.22
N SER A 157 5.33 -3.52 9.99
CA SER A 157 5.92 -3.04 8.74
C SER A 157 7.33 -3.56 8.49
N ILE A 158 8.15 -3.74 9.52
CA ILE A 158 9.48 -4.36 9.40
C ILE A 158 9.34 -5.82 8.96
N TYR A 159 8.40 -6.58 9.54
CA TYR A 159 8.13 -7.95 9.09
C TYR A 159 7.69 -8.00 7.62
N VAL A 160 6.74 -7.13 7.22
CA VAL A 160 6.30 -7.03 5.83
C VAL A 160 7.47 -6.71 4.89
N LEU A 161 8.34 -5.77 5.28
CA LEU A 161 9.51 -5.37 4.51
C LEU A 161 10.56 -6.49 4.38
N LEU A 162 10.86 -7.18 5.49
CA LEU A 162 11.76 -8.34 5.49
C LEU A 162 11.23 -9.45 4.59
N LEU A 163 9.94 -9.81 4.74
CA LEU A 163 9.30 -10.81 3.90
C LEU A 163 9.32 -10.40 2.42
N SER A 164 8.97 -9.15 2.10
CA SER A 164 9.02 -8.63 0.73
C SER A 164 10.43 -8.70 0.14
N THR A 165 11.45 -8.40 0.93
CA THR A 165 12.86 -8.43 0.50
C THR A 165 13.33 -9.87 0.30
N CYS A 166 12.97 -10.80 1.19
CA CYS A 166 13.27 -12.22 1.03
C CYS A 166 12.63 -12.81 -0.25
N ILE A 167 11.38 -12.44 -0.55
CA ILE A 167 10.71 -12.85 -1.79
C ILE A 167 11.45 -12.29 -3.02
N LEU A 168 11.88 -11.03 -2.97
CA LEU A 168 12.62 -10.39 -4.05
C LEU A 168 14.02 -11.00 -4.25
N LEU A 169 14.72 -11.35 -3.17
CA LEU A 169 16.07 -11.94 -3.23
C LEU A 169 16.06 -13.42 -3.63
N GLY A 170 14.96 -14.15 -3.45
CA GLY A 170 14.81 -15.56 -3.84
C GLY A 170 14.72 -15.84 -5.35
N LEU A 171 15.10 -14.90 -6.22
CA LEU A 171 14.76 -14.90 -7.65
C LEU A 171 15.75 -15.60 -8.59
N VAL A 172 15.67 -16.93 -8.72
CA VAL A 172 15.84 -17.59 -10.05
C VAL A 172 14.87 -18.79 -10.25
N GLY A 173 14.42 -19.48 -9.20
CA GLY A 173 13.69 -20.75 -9.36
C GLY A 173 12.16 -20.75 -9.32
N VAL A 174 11.48 -19.65 -8.97
CA VAL A 174 10.07 -19.69 -8.47
C VAL A 174 9.18 -18.58 -9.09
N VAL A 175 9.46 -18.12 -10.32
CA VAL A 175 8.73 -16.97 -10.90
C VAL A 175 7.22 -17.25 -11.08
N THR A 176 6.84 -18.47 -11.41
CA THR A 176 5.42 -18.86 -11.60
C THR A 176 4.68 -19.13 -10.29
N ASN A 177 5.35 -19.72 -9.29
CA ASN A 177 4.74 -19.99 -7.97
C ASN A 177 4.70 -18.74 -7.07
N CYS A 178 5.65 -17.81 -7.20
CA CYS A 178 5.67 -16.54 -6.46
C CYS A 178 4.56 -15.57 -6.88
N TYR A 179 4.09 -15.61 -8.14
CA TYR A 179 3.05 -14.69 -8.61
C TYR A 179 1.67 -14.97 -7.98
N ILE A 180 1.38 -16.24 -7.67
CA ILE A 180 0.14 -16.64 -6.97
C ILE A 180 0.30 -16.44 -5.46
N LEU A 181 1.45 -16.81 -4.89
CA LEU A 181 1.75 -16.56 -3.47
C LEU A 181 1.73 -15.06 -3.14
N SER A 182 2.34 -14.20 -3.95
CA SER A 182 2.35 -12.75 -3.68
C SER A 182 0.96 -12.12 -3.62
N LYS A 183 -0.02 -12.65 -4.36
CA LYS A 183 -1.39 -12.10 -4.41
C LYS A 183 -2.24 -12.49 -3.21
N GLU A 184 -2.23 -13.75 -2.82
CA GLU A 184 -2.94 -14.20 -1.61
C GLU A 184 -2.31 -13.61 -0.34
N TRP A 185 -0.99 -13.49 -0.33
CA TRP A 185 -0.26 -12.94 0.81
C TRP A 185 -0.32 -11.41 0.85
N SER A 186 -0.48 -10.71 -0.28
CA SER A 186 -0.71 -9.25 -0.30
C SER A 186 -1.95 -8.86 0.51
N ALA A 187 -3.05 -9.61 0.36
CA ALA A 187 -4.26 -9.35 1.14
C ALA A 187 -4.00 -9.58 2.64
N GLY A 188 -3.30 -10.66 2.99
CA GLY A 188 -2.91 -10.97 4.36
C GLY A 188 -2.00 -9.90 4.99
N TRP A 189 -1.01 -9.39 4.24
CA TRP A 189 -0.06 -8.38 4.72
C TRP A 189 -0.73 -7.03 4.94
N ASN A 190 -1.58 -6.60 4.00
CA ASN A 190 -2.33 -5.36 4.14
C ASN A 190 -3.33 -5.46 5.31
N MET A 191 -3.99 -6.62 5.47
CA MET A 191 -4.87 -6.89 6.59
C MET A 191 -4.12 -6.91 7.92
N ALA A 192 -2.94 -7.54 8.00
CA ALA A 192 -2.10 -7.56 9.20
C ALA A 192 -1.65 -6.14 9.60
N LEU A 193 -1.35 -5.26 8.63
CA LEU A 193 -1.06 -3.86 8.91
C LEU A 193 -2.28 -3.12 9.45
N VAL A 194 -3.46 -3.29 8.87
CA VAL A 194 -4.71 -2.70 9.39
C VAL A 194 -5.00 -3.19 10.81
N ILE A 195 -4.91 -4.49 11.04
CA ILE A 195 -5.03 -5.10 12.37
C ILE A 195 -4.02 -4.50 13.33
N SER A 196 -2.77 -4.31 12.90
CA SER A 196 -1.75 -3.78 13.79
C SER A 196 -1.97 -2.32 14.17
N VAL A 197 -2.64 -1.55 13.31
CA VAL A 197 -3.10 -0.20 13.63
C VAL A 197 -4.28 -0.22 14.61
N LEU A 198 -5.23 -1.16 14.43
CA LEU A 198 -6.52 -1.14 15.12
C LEU A 198 -6.59 -1.98 16.41
N GLU A 199 -5.91 -3.13 16.50
CA GLU A 199 -6.15 -4.18 17.51
C GLU A 199 -4.96 -4.38 18.48
N GLU A 200 -4.02 -3.42 18.55
CA GLU A 200 -2.83 -3.46 19.45
C GLU A 200 -1.92 -4.71 19.31
N THR A 201 -2.17 -5.57 18.34
CA THR A 201 -1.37 -6.75 17.99
C THR A 201 -0.33 -6.39 16.93
N TYR A 202 0.81 -7.07 16.89
CA TYR A 202 1.88 -6.74 15.94
C TYR A 202 2.78 -7.92 15.59
N GLY A 203 3.51 -7.80 14.49
CA GLY A 203 4.38 -8.87 14.01
C GLY A 203 3.57 -10.13 13.69
N ILE A 204 4.05 -11.29 14.17
CA ILE A 204 3.47 -12.61 13.86
C ILE A 204 2.01 -12.71 14.32
N GLU A 205 1.67 -12.20 15.51
CA GLU A 205 0.30 -12.24 16.04
C GLU A 205 -0.68 -11.49 15.13
N ALA A 206 -0.26 -10.36 14.54
CA ALA A 206 -1.09 -9.63 13.58
C ALA A 206 -1.30 -10.42 12.28
N PHE A 207 -0.31 -11.21 11.84
CA PHE A 207 -0.46 -12.11 10.69
C PHE A 207 -1.40 -13.27 11.01
N GLU A 208 -1.26 -13.89 12.17
CA GLU A 208 -2.17 -14.96 12.61
C GLU A 208 -3.60 -14.45 12.66
N LEU A 209 -3.83 -13.26 13.23
CA LEU A 209 -5.16 -12.66 13.27
C LEU A 209 -5.68 -12.29 11.87
N ALA A 210 -4.81 -11.84 10.96
CA ALA A 210 -5.18 -11.60 9.56
C ALA A 210 -5.63 -12.88 8.86
N THR A 211 -4.91 -13.99 9.05
CA THR A 211 -5.29 -15.30 8.48
C THR A 211 -6.58 -15.83 9.10
N TYR A 212 -6.76 -15.65 10.41
CA TYR A 212 -7.98 -16.02 11.11
C TYR A 212 -9.20 -15.26 10.55
N PHE A 213 -9.12 -13.93 10.47
CA PHE A 213 -10.23 -13.12 9.96
C PHE A 213 -10.53 -13.35 8.48
N SER A 214 -9.52 -13.68 7.67
CA SER A 214 -9.68 -13.89 6.21
C SER A 214 -10.09 -15.30 5.81
N ARG A 215 -10.10 -16.29 6.73
CA ARG A 215 -10.30 -17.73 6.43
C ARG A 215 -11.60 -18.06 5.68
N GLY A 216 -12.62 -17.20 5.76
CA GLY A 216 -13.90 -17.35 5.05
C GLY A 216 -14.11 -16.40 3.85
N SER A 217 -13.15 -15.51 3.56
CA SER A 217 -13.28 -14.41 2.60
C SER A 217 -12.04 -14.22 1.72
N THR A 218 -11.11 -15.18 1.73
CA THR A 218 -9.80 -15.11 1.04
C THR A 218 -9.90 -14.71 -0.43
N ARG A 219 -10.84 -15.31 -1.18
CA ARG A 219 -11.08 -14.98 -2.60
C ARG A 219 -11.46 -13.51 -2.80
N ARG A 220 -12.21 -12.92 -1.86
CA ARG A 220 -12.63 -11.50 -1.92
C ARG A 220 -11.45 -10.59 -1.63
N GLY A 221 -10.68 -10.89 -0.58
CA GLY A 221 -9.43 -10.20 -0.28
C GLY A 221 -8.48 -10.19 -1.49
N LEU A 222 -8.33 -11.33 -2.16
CA LEU A 222 -7.52 -11.44 -3.37
C LEU A 222 -8.05 -10.57 -4.52
N LEU A 223 -9.35 -10.61 -4.82
CA LEU A 223 -9.95 -9.76 -5.86
C LEU A 223 -9.76 -8.27 -5.57
N LEU A 224 -9.89 -7.84 -4.31
CA LEU A 224 -9.66 -6.46 -3.91
C LEU A 224 -8.20 -6.05 -4.15
N MET A 225 -7.23 -6.89 -3.75
CA MET A 225 -5.81 -6.57 -3.98
C MET A 225 -5.45 -6.53 -5.47
N LEU A 226 -6.07 -7.39 -6.30
CA LEU A 226 -5.85 -7.38 -7.75
C LEU A 226 -6.19 -6.03 -8.40
N VAL A 227 -7.27 -5.38 -7.96
CA VAL A 227 -7.67 -4.07 -8.48
C VAL A 227 -6.57 -3.03 -8.22
N PHE A 228 -6.02 -2.99 -7.00
CA PHE A 228 -4.98 -2.03 -6.65
C PHE A 228 -3.62 -2.35 -7.27
N VAL A 229 -3.29 -3.63 -7.47
CA VAL A 229 -2.09 -4.04 -8.20
C VAL A 229 -2.20 -3.63 -9.67
N ALA A 230 -3.33 -3.89 -10.32
CA ALA A 230 -3.57 -3.47 -11.69
C ALA A 230 -3.50 -1.94 -11.83
N TRP A 231 -4.12 -1.21 -10.89
CA TRP A 231 -4.02 0.25 -10.81
C TRP A 231 -2.57 0.73 -10.75
N GLU A 232 -1.78 0.20 -9.82
CA GLU A 232 -0.37 0.60 -9.69
C GLU A 232 0.43 0.32 -10.97
N ILE A 233 0.26 -0.85 -11.59
CA ILE A 233 0.95 -1.20 -12.84
C ILE A 233 0.58 -0.23 -13.96
N VAL A 234 -0.70 0.07 -14.14
CA VAL A 234 -1.20 0.97 -15.20
C VAL A 234 -0.58 2.37 -15.08
N PHE A 235 -0.46 2.91 -13.87
CA PHE A 235 0.11 4.24 -13.67
C PHE A 235 1.64 4.26 -13.55
N ARG A 236 2.27 3.14 -13.19
CA ARG A 236 3.73 3.08 -13.03
C ARG A 236 4.47 2.78 -14.32
N LEU A 237 3.89 1.98 -15.23
CA LEU A 237 4.52 1.65 -16.52
C LEU A 237 4.82 2.91 -17.38
N PRO A 238 3.93 3.90 -17.53
CA PRO A 238 4.22 5.12 -18.29
C PRO A 238 5.41 5.91 -17.75
N CYS A 239 5.62 5.88 -16.42
CA CYS A 239 6.78 6.50 -15.78
C CYS A 239 8.09 5.78 -16.14
N LEU A 240 8.08 4.46 -16.39
CA LEU A 240 9.29 3.71 -16.73
C LEU A 240 9.66 3.81 -18.21
N PHE A 241 8.67 3.92 -19.10
CA PHE A 241 8.89 3.87 -20.56
C PHE A 241 8.80 5.23 -21.27
N GLY A 242 8.34 6.28 -20.59
CA GLY A 242 8.22 7.62 -21.17
C GLY A 242 9.58 8.30 -21.35
N ARG A 243 10.07 8.39 -22.58
CA ARG A 243 11.26 9.19 -22.94
C ARG A 243 10.83 10.63 -23.19
N TRP A 244 10.73 11.43 -22.14
CA TRP A 244 10.25 12.81 -22.23
C TRP A 244 11.41 13.78 -22.55
N SER A 245 11.23 14.61 -23.59
CA SER A 245 12.26 15.48 -24.16
C SER A 245 12.50 16.78 -23.39
N GLU A 246 11.60 17.16 -22.47
CA GLU A 246 11.71 18.40 -21.68
C GLU A 246 11.69 18.14 -20.17
N ARG A 247 12.67 18.73 -19.47
CA ARG A 247 12.89 18.51 -18.02
C ARG A 247 11.69 18.89 -17.15
N LEU A 248 10.99 19.98 -17.49
CA LEU A 248 9.80 20.42 -16.76
C LEU A 248 8.58 19.54 -17.07
N GLY A 249 8.38 19.17 -18.34
CA GLY A 249 7.30 18.27 -18.75
C GLY A 249 7.41 16.90 -18.08
N ALA A 250 8.63 16.35 -17.98
CA ALA A 250 8.88 15.09 -17.28
C ALA A 250 8.53 15.16 -15.78
N ILE A 251 8.87 16.26 -15.09
CA ILE A 251 8.56 16.43 -13.66
C ILE A 251 7.05 16.52 -13.44
N VAL A 252 6.35 17.32 -14.25
CA VAL A 252 4.88 17.45 -14.14
C VAL A 252 4.20 16.12 -14.44
N PHE A 253 4.65 15.42 -15.49
CA PHE A 253 4.15 14.10 -15.84
C PHE A 253 4.33 13.10 -14.70
N THR A 254 5.56 12.93 -14.20
CA THR A 254 5.84 12.05 -13.04
C THR A 254 5.00 12.45 -11.83
N SER A 255 4.87 13.75 -11.53
CA SER A 255 4.05 14.23 -10.42
C SER A 255 2.58 13.83 -10.54
N VAL A 256 1.98 13.94 -11.73
CA VAL A 256 0.58 13.56 -11.96
C VAL A 256 0.37 12.06 -11.76
N PHE A 257 1.22 11.22 -12.37
CA PHE A 257 1.10 9.77 -12.26
C PHE A 257 1.39 9.27 -10.85
N THR A 258 2.41 9.81 -10.18
CA THR A 258 2.65 9.55 -8.75
C THR A 258 1.45 9.96 -7.91
N GLY A 259 0.79 11.07 -8.23
CA GLY A 259 -0.43 11.50 -7.54
C GLY A 259 -1.56 10.47 -7.65
N LEU A 260 -1.77 9.92 -8.85
CA LEU A 260 -2.76 8.85 -9.07
C LEU A 260 -2.39 7.55 -8.34
N ILE A 261 -1.10 7.21 -8.25
CA ILE A 261 -0.61 6.09 -7.44
C ILE A 261 -0.89 6.33 -5.95
N CYS A 262 -0.63 7.54 -5.45
CA CYS A 262 -0.91 7.91 -4.05
C CYS A 262 -2.42 7.82 -3.73
N VAL A 263 -3.29 8.29 -4.62
CA VAL A 263 -4.75 8.17 -4.46
C VAL A 263 -5.18 6.70 -4.43
N GLY A 264 -4.67 5.87 -5.33
CA GLY A 264 -4.93 4.43 -5.33
C GLY A 264 -4.48 3.76 -4.04
N ASN A 265 -3.28 4.09 -3.55
CA ASN A 265 -2.76 3.59 -2.27
C ASN A 265 -3.61 4.04 -1.08
N LEU A 266 -4.08 5.30 -1.07
CA LEU A 266 -4.97 5.79 -0.02
C LEU A 266 -6.27 4.98 0.00
N MET A 267 -6.92 4.83 -1.16
CA MET A 267 -8.15 4.06 -1.29
C MET A 267 -7.95 2.58 -0.96
N LYS A 268 -6.77 2.00 -1.24
CA LYS A 268 -6.42 0.63 -0.84
C LYS A 268 -6.55 0.46 0.67
N TRP A 269 -6.04 1.39 1.46
CA TRP A 269 -6.11 1.32 2.92
C TRP A 269 -7.54 1.50 3.44
N VAL A 270 -8.31 2.41 2.85
CA VAL A 270 -9.74 2.57 3.16
C VAL A 270 -10.51 1.28 2.88
N VAL A 271 -10.27 0.64 1.73
CA VAL A 271 -10.86 -0.66 1.38
C VAL A 271 -10.44 -1.75 2.36
N CYS A 272 -9.17 -1.78 2.78
CA CYS A 272 -8.70 -2.75 3.77
C CYS A 272 -9.40 -2.57 5.13
N VAL A 273 -9.70 -1.34 5.54
CA VAL A 273 -10.47 -1.07 6.76
C VAL A 273 -11.90 -1.62 6.64
N VAL A 274 -12.60 -1.31 5.55
CA VAL A 274 -13.97 -1.84 5.33
C VAL A 274 -13.95 -3.37 5.28
N TYR A 275 -12.99 -3.95 4.55
CA TYR A 275 -12.79 -5.39 4.47
C TYR A 275 -12.51 -6.01 5.84
N PHE A 276 -11.71 -5.34 6.67
CA PHE A 276 -11.41 -5.79 8.03
C PHE A 276 -12.68 -5.89 8.88
N PHE A 277 -13.47 -4.82 8.92
CA PHE A 277 -14.71 -4.80 9.69
C PHE A 277 -15.74 -5.80 9.17
N ASP A 278 -15.87 -5.97 7.85
CA ASP A 278 -16.75 -6.99 7.25
C ASP A 278 -16.31 -8.42 7.64
N CYS A 279 -15.01 -8.72 7.61
CA CYS A 279 -14.50 -10.02 8.04
C CYS A 279 -14.73 -10.28 9.53
N LYS A 280 -14.43 -9.28 10.38
CA LYS A 280 -14.65 -9.34 11.82
C LYS A 280 -16.13 -9.59 12.15
N LYS A 281 -17.03 -8.88 11.47
CA LYS A 281 -18.48 -9.04 11.60
C LYS A 281 -18.95 -10.46 11.29
N ARG A 282 -18.55 -11.03 10.15
CA ARG A 282 -18.98 -12.38 9.73
C ARG A 282 -18.60 -13.47 10.72
N ILE A 283 -17.42 -13.32 11.35
CA ILE A 283 -16.94 -14.28 12.34
C ILE A 283 -17.74 -14.15 13.64
N LEU A 284 -18.10 -12.93 14.04
CA LEU A 284 -18.97 -12.71 15.20
C LEU A 284 -20.37 -13.27 14.97
N GLU A 285 -20.97 -13.04 13.79
CA GLU A 285 -22.28 -13.62 13.43
C GLU A 285 -22.27 -15.15 13.53
N LYS A 286 -21.25 -15.81 12.96
CA LYS A 286 -21.10 -17.27 13.06
C LYS A 286 -21.02 -17.78 14.50
N LYS A 287 -20.31 -17.07 15.38
CA LYS A 287 -20.19 -17.47 16.79
C LYS A 287 -21.53 -17.35 17.52
N VAL A 288 -22.27 -16.27 17.28
CA VAL A 288 -23.60 -16.08 17.86
C VAL A 288 -24.57 -17.17 17.37
N ASP A 289 -24.56 -17.49 16.06
CA ASP A 289 -25.40 -18.55 15.50
C ASP A 289 -25.08 -19.93 16.10
N GLU A 290 -23.80 -20.23 16.36
CA GLU A 290 -23.34 -21.46 17.01
C GLU A 290 -23.76 -21.55 18.48
N GLU A 291 -23.66 -20.45 19.24
CA GLU A 291 -24.08 -20.39 20.65
C GLU A 291 -25.61 -20.56 20.78
N VAL A 292 -26.40 -19.86 19.97
CA VAL A 292 -27.87 -19.99 19.95
C VAL A 292 -28.31 -21.40 19.52
N GLY A 293 -27.61 -22.00 18.55
CA GLY A 293 -27.86 -23.38 18.12
C GLY A 293 -27.48 -24.44 19.15
N SER A 294 -26.53 -24.14 20.05
CA SER A 294 -26.14 -25.00 21.17
C SER A 294 -27.16 -24.92 22.30
N ASP A 295 -27.61 -23.73 22.69
CA ASP A 295 -28.61 -23.54 23.73
C ASP A 295 -29.98 -24.13 23.35
N GLY A 296 -30.38 -24.04 22.08
CA GLY A 296 -31.60 -24.68 21.56
C GLY A 296 -31.58 -26.21 21.61
N LYS A 297 -30.40 -26.83 21.70
CA LYS A 297 -30.25 -28.29 21.89
C LYS A 297 -30.26 -28.71 23.35
N VAL A 298 -29.87 -27.83 24.28
CA VAL A 298 -29.87 -28.11 25.72
C VAL A 298 -31.28 -28.03 26.32
N VAL A 299 -32.19 -27.27 25.71
CA VAL A 299 -33.59 -27.13 26.17
C VAL A 299 -34.51 -28.27 25.67
N ASN A 300 -34.03 -29.15 24.79
CA ASN A 300 -34.80 -30.28 24.23
C ASN A 300 -34.41 -31.65 24.82
N VAL A 301 -34.02 -31.70 26.10
CA VAL A 301 -33.79 -32.96 26.85
C VAL A 301 -34.68 -33.01 28.09
#